data_AF-H1XY55-F1
#
_entry.id   AF-H1XY55-F1
#
_cell.length_a   1.000
_cell.length_b   1.000
_cell.length_c   1.000
_cell.angle_alpha   90.00
_cell.angle_beta   90.00
_cell.angle_gamma   90.00
#
_symmetry.space_group_name_H-M   'P 1'
#
loop_
_entity.id
_entity.type
_entity.pdbx_description
1 polymer ?
#
loop_
_entity_poly.entity_id
_entity_poly.type
_entity_poly.pdbx_seq_one_letter_code
_entity_poly.pdbx_strand_id
1 'polypeptide(L)'
;MYLRYFSLLFLIFSFLLFSCAGSRKNQDAEYQIDDSQQQDLTDIEKLLGIETTTETPKKKQKPKEQLNLLDESDIANPDQSMAAAATRADSKEIENYKKRIQSLQRQLKDKDRLIQQLKDQLAQQSLKIEQLQQKKGKGQLYVPSVSSSAAAAGSGDYEATYQQARQAFEARDYQSALSLFQTLLSQNANHPLADNAQYWIGECHYALRQYDAAILDFQKVFTFPNSNKAPDAQFKLVLCYLKKGDMEKAREEYERLRTDYPDSPYVDRATEILSRY
;
A
#
# COMPACT_ATOMS: atom_id res chain seq x y z
N MET A 1 -55.49 -31.42 28.38
CA MET A 1 -54.19 -30.70 28.31
C MET A 1 -53.09 -31.50 27.58
N TYR A 2 -53.40 -32.60 26.87
CA TYR A 2 -52.39 -33.41 26.14
C TYR A 2 -52.45 -33.29 24.60
N LEU A 3 -53.49 -32.68 24.02
CA LEU A 3 -53.64 -32.58 22.56
C LEU A 3 -52.80 -31.47 21.89
N ARG A 4 -52.24 -30.51 22.65
CA ARG A 4 -51.38 -29.46 22.10
C ARG A 4 -49.89 -29.83 22.10
N TYR A 5 -49.47 -30.78 22.93
CA TYR A 5 -48.09 -31.28 22.95
C TYR A 5 -47.80 -32.28 21.82
N PHE A 6 -48.81 -33.00 21.32
CA PHE A 6 -48.63 -33.96 20.22
C PHE A 6 -48.31 -33.27 18.88
N SER A 7 -48.85 -32.07 18.64
CA SER A 7 -48.57 -31.29 17.42
C SER A 7 -47.20 -30.60 17.47
N LEU A 8 -46.72 -30.20 18.66
CA LEU A 8 -45.40 -29.61 18.83
C LEU A 8 -44.26 -30.66 18.79
N LEU A 9 -44.52 -31.88 19.27
CA LEU A 9 -43.56 -32.98 19.23
C LEU A 9 -43.34 -33.51 17.79
N PHE A 10 -44.38 -33.46 16.94
CA PHE A 10 -44.27 -33.88 15.53
C PHE A 10 -43.51 -32.85 14.65
N LEU A 11 -43.59 -31.56 15.00
CA LEU A 11 -42.84 -30.50 14.32
C LEU A 11 -41.33 -30.51 14.67
N ILE A 12 -40.97 -30.97 15.88
CA ILE A 12 -39.56 -31.10 16.29
C ILE A 12 -38.95 -32.43 15.79
N PHE A 13 -39.75 -33.49 15.62
CA PHE A 13 -39.27 -34.76 15.06
C PHE A 13 -39.11 -34.75 13.53
N SER A 14 -39.77 -33.81 12.83
CA SER A 14 -39.55 -33.58 11.38
C SER A 14 -38.19 -32.93 11.07
N PHE A 15 -37.50 -32.38 12.07
CA PHE A 15 -36.18 -31.76 11.90
C PHE A 15 -34.99 -32.68 12.27
N LEU A 16 -35.25 -33.91 12.72
CA LEU A 16 -34.22 -34.86 13.17
C LEU A 16 -34.09 -36.12 12.30
N LEU A 17 -34.82 -36.21 11.19
CA LEU A 17 -34.70 -37.30 10.19
C LEU A 17 -34.20 -36.83 8.81
N PHE A 18 -33.44 -35.74 8.76
CA PHE A 18 -32.61 -35.38 7.60
C PHE A 18 -31.12 -35.42 8.01
N SER A 19 -30.71 -36.55 8.59
CA SER A 19 -29.31 -36.87 8.81
C SER A 19 -28.93 -38.03 7.87
N CYS A 20 -27.96 -37.74 7.00
CA CYS A 20 -27.14 -38.66 6.22
C CYS A 20 -27.81 -39.45 5.08
N ALA A 21 -27.74 -38.91 3.86
CA ALA A 21 -27.35 -39.66 2.65
C ALA A 21 -27.26 -38.71 1.45
N GLY A 22 -26.11 -38.05 1.28
CA GLY A 22 -25.85 -37.16 0.15
C GLY A 22 -24.40 -37.28 -0.27
N SER A 23 -24.09 -38.35 -0.99
CA SER A 23 -22.79 -38.65 -1.56
C SER A 23 -22.29 -37.46 -2.38
N ARG A 24 -21.17 -36.87 -1.96
CA ARG A 24 -20.48 -35.78 -2.67
C ARG A 24 -20.01 -36.30 -4.02
N LYS A 25 -20.77 -36.01 -5.07
CA LYS A 25 -20.17 -35.74 -6.37
C LYS A 25 -19.85 -34.26 -6.37
N ASN A 26 -18.56 -33.93 -6.26
CA ASN A 26 -18.04 -32.63 -6.66
C ASN A 26 -18.53 -32.38 -8.09
N GLN A 27 -19.55 -31.54 -8.22
CA GLN A 27 -19.68 -30.72 -9.41
C GLN A 27 -18.68 -29.60 -9.19
N ASP A 28 -17.52 -29.79 -9.80
CA ASP A 28 -16.60 -28.70 -10.07
C ASP A 28 -17.39 -27.72 -10.97
N ALA A 29 -18.01 -26.72 -10.34
CA ALA A 29 -18.37 -25.51 -11.05
C ALA A 29 -17.05 -24.86 -11.44
N GLU A 30 -16.56 -25.26 -12.61
CA GLU A 30 -15.43 -24.68 -13.28
C GLU A 30 -15.76 -23.21 -13.52
N TYR A 31 -15.31 -22.36 -12.58
CA TYR A 31 -15.17 -20.94 -12.83
C TYR A 31 -14.08 -20.83 -13.89
N GLN A 32 -14.52 -20.79 -15.16
CA GLN A 32 -13.65 -20.50 -16.28
C GLN A 32 -13.06 -19.11 -16.05
N ILE A 33 -11.85 -19.08 -15.53
CA ILE A 33 -10.98 -17.93 -15.67
C ILE A 33 -10.67 -17.87 -17.16
N ASP A 34 -11.10 -16.79 -17.79
CA ASP A 34 -10.67 -16.44 -19.13
C ASP A 34 -9.13 -16.49 -19.17
N ASP A 35 -8.55 -17.32 -20.04
CA ASP A 35 -7.11 -17.58 -20.15
C ASP A 35 -6.29 -16.27 -20.35
N SER A 36 -6.96 -15.17 -20.73
CA SER A 36 -6.37 -13.83 -20.78
C SER A 36 -5.93 -13.27 -19.42
N GLN A 37 -6.60 -13.64 -18.32
CA GLN A 37 -6.32 -13.09 -16.98
C GLN A 37 -5.29 -13.91 -16.19
N GLN A 38 -5.18 -15.21 -16.49
CA GLN A 38 -4.18 -16.08 -15.86
C GLN A 38 -2.77 -15.69 -16.30
N GLN A 39 -2.62 -15.27 -17.55
CA GLN A 39 -1.34 -14.85 -18.13
C GLN A 39 -0.86 -13.51 -17.55
N ASP A 40 -1.78 -12.58 -17.33
CA ASP A 40 -1.50 -11.26 -16.77
C ASP A 40 -1.04 -11.33 -15.29
N LEU A 41 -1.62 -12.26 -14.51
CA LEU A 41 -1.22 -12.52 -13.12
C LEU A 41 0.19 -13.12 -13.02
N THR A 42 0.57 -14.00 -13.96
CA THR A 42 1.93 -14.57 -13.99
C THR A 42 3.00 -13.57 -14.40
N ASP A 43 2.65 -12.59 -15.25
CA ASP A 43 3.56 -11.53 -15.63
C ASP A 43 3.79 -10.52 -14.50
N ILE A 44 2.77 -10.27 -13.66
CA ILE A 44 2.90 -9.45 -12.44
C ILE A 44 3.80 -10.12 -11.38
N GLU A 45 3.69 -11.44 -11.18
CA GLU A 45 4.56 -12.17 -10.24
C GLU A 45 6.04 -12.15 -10.68
N LYS A 46 6.26 -12.23 -11.99
CA LYS A 46 7.60 -12.14 -12.61
C LYS A 46 8.20 -10.74 -12.53
N LEU A 47 7.37 -9.68 -12.58
CA LEU A 47 7.76 -8.28 -12.42
C LEU A 47 8.04 -7.88 -10.95
N LEU A 48 7.49 -8.60 -9.98
CA LEU A 48 7.66 -8.33 -8.54
C LEU A 48 8.77 -9.17 -7.88
N GLY A 49 9.42 -10.08 -8.60
CA GLY A 49 10.55 -10.87 -8.11
C GLY A 49 10.20 -11.91 -7.04
N ILE A 50 8.96 -12.43 -7.05
CA ILE A 50 8.54 -13.49 -6.12
C ILE A 50 8.61 -14.82 -6.89
N GLU A 51 9.74 -15.53 -6.82
CA GLU A 51 9.84 -16.88 -7.36
C GLU A 51 9.14 -17.87 -6.43
N THR A 52 7.98 -18.39 -6.84
CA THR A 52 7.47 -19.66 -6.29
C THR A 52 7.93 -20.79 -7.20
N THR A 53 8.88 -21.59 -6.72
CA THR A 53 9.37 -22.76 -7.43
C THR A 53 8.31 -23.87 -7.39
N THR A 54 7.58 -24.06 -8.48
CA THR A 54 6.97 -25.36 -8.80
C THR A 54 7.27 -25.72 -10.25
N GLU A 55 8.40 -26.36 -10.49
CA GLU A 55 8.68 -27.05 -11.75
C GLU A 55 7.77 -28.28 -11.89
N THR A 56 7.16 -28.46 -13.06
CA THR A 56 6.91 -29.79 -13.62
C THR A 56 7.25 -29.81 -15.12
N PRO A 57 7.97 -30.84 -15.62
CA PRO A 57 8.54 -30.82 -16.97
C PRO A 57 7.54 -31.36 -18.00
N LYS A 58 7.20 -30.58 -19.04
CA LYS A 58 6.47 -31.07 -20.22
C LYS A 58 7.39 -31.29 -21.43
N LYS A 59 7.35 -32.53 -21.92
CA LYS A 59 8.02 -33.13 -23.08
C LYS A 59 8.00 -32.25 -24.34
N LYS A 60 9.17 -32.03 -24.95
CA LYS A 60 9.30 -31.59 -26.35
C LYS A 60 9.16 -32.80 -27.30
N GLN A 61 8.18 -32.73 -28.20
CA GLN A 61 8.06 -33.63 -29.35
C GLN A 61 9.08 -33.23 -30.43
N LYS A 62 9.77 -34.22 -31.01
CA LYS A 62 10.65 -34.07 -32.19
C LYS A 62 9.80 -34.18 -33.48
N PRO A 63 9.99 -33.31 -34.48
CA PRO A 63 9.63 -33.62 -35.86
C PRO A 63 10.73 -34.42 -36.57
N LYS A 64 10.31 -35.33 -37.46
CA LYS A 64 11.14 -36.28 -38.21
C LYS A 64 11.90 -35.62 -39.37
N GLU A 65 13.06 -36.19 -39.64
CA GLU A 65 14.04 -36.00 -40.72
C GLU A 65 13.54 -35.52 -42.09
N GLN A 66 14.31 -34.60 -42.69
CA GLN A 66 14.76 -34.74 -44.07
C GLN A 66 16.28 -34.52 -44.12
N LEU A 67 17.00 -35.60 -44.43
CA LEU A 67 18.44 -35.66 -44.57
C LEU A 67 18.82 -35.07 -45.94
N ASN A 68 19.34 -33.84 -45.96
CA ASN A 68 20.01 -33.29 -47.14
C ASN A 68 21.48 -33.06 -46.81
N LEU A 69 22.32 -33.80 -47.54
CA LEU A 69 23.76 -33.82 -47.50
C LEU A 69 24.29 -32.50 -48.13
N LEU A 70 24.89 -31.60 -47.33
CA LEU A 70 25.65 -30.46 -47.86
C LEU A 70 26.92 -30.23 -47.02
N ASP A 71 27.99 -30.01 -47.78
CA ASP A 71 29.41 -29.77 -47.55
C ASP A 71 29.90 -29.20 -46.21
N GLU A 72 31.04 -29.70 -45.73
CA GLU A 72 31.63 -29.45 -44.40
C GLU A 72 32.57 -28.22 -44.35
N SER A 73 32.46 -27.25 -45.27
CA SER A 73 33.47 -26.18 -45.41
C SER A 73 33.06 -24.75 -45.01
N ASP A 74 31.84 -24.48 -44.54
CA ASP A 74 31.42 -23.11 -44.16
C ASP A 74 30.97 -22.99 -42.70
N ILE A 75 31.86 -23.26 -41.74
CA ILE A 75 31.68 -22.81 -40.34
C ILE A 75 32.32 -21.42 -40.19
N ALA A 76 31.70 -20.42 -40.81
CA ALA A 76 31.87 -19.02 -40.40
C ALA A 76 30.84 -18.71 -39.31
N ASN A 77 31.32 -18.62 -38.09
CA ASN A 77 30.59 -18.48 -36.83
C ASN A 77 29.71 -17.19 -36.78
N PRO A 78 28.36 -17.23 -36.89
CA PRO A 78 27.53 -16.03 -36.85
C PRO A 78 26.96 -15.68 -35.45
N ASP A 79 27.28 -16.43 -34.39
CA ASP A 79 26.48 -16.41 -33.15
C ASP A 79 27.11 -15.65 -31.95
N GLN A 80 28.24 -14.97 -32.13
CA GLN A 80 28.93 -14.26 -31.02
C GLN A 80 28.54 -12.79 -30.85
N SER A 81 27.83 -12.17 -31.80
CA SER A 81 27.49 -10.74 -31.73
C SER A 81 26.18 -10.46 -30.98
N MET A 82 25.19 -11.34 -31.07
CA MET A 82 23.85 -11.16 -30.47
C MET A 82 23.80 -11.58 -29.00
N ALA A 83 24.48 -12.67 -28.62
CA ALA A 83 24.59 -13.10 -27.21
C ALA A 83 25.39 -12.10 -26.34
N ALA A 84 26.42 -11.47 -26.92
CA ALA A 84 27.17 -10.39 -26.26
C ALA A 84 26.36 -9.09 -26.14
N ALA A 85 25.40 -8.84 -27.03
CA ALA A 85 24.52 -7.67 -26.95
C ALA A 85 23.43 -7.82 -25.87
N ALA A 86 22.84 -9.02 -25.72
CA ALA A 86 21.82 -9.31 -24.70
C ALA A 86 22.38 -9.20 -23.27
N THR A 87 23.53 -9.82 -23.00
CA THR A 87 24.24 -9.72 -21.72
C THR A 87 24.71 -8.29 -21.37
N ARG A 88 25.04 -7.46 -22.39
CA ARG A 88 25.40 -6.05 -22.19
C ARG A 88 24.19 -5.14 -21.92
N ALA A 89 23.02 -5.47 -22.44
CA ALA A 89 21.78 -4.73 -22.18
C ALA A 89 21.36 -4.90 -20.71
N ASP A 90 21.33 -6.14 -20.22
CA ASP A 90 21.05 -6.46 -18.82
C ASP A 90 22.08 -5.82 -17.88
N SER A 91 23.36 -5.82 -18.28
CA SER A 91 24.42 -5.17 -17.49
C SER A 91 24.26 -3.65 -17.37
N LYS A 92 23.68 -2.97 -18.37
CA LYS A 92 23.46 -1.52 -18.33
C LYS A 92 22.27 -1.15 -17.44
N GLU A 93 21.21 -1.95 -17.46
CA GLU A 93 20.05 -1.76 -16.59
C GLU A 93 20.41 -2.01 -15.13
N ILE A 94 21.16 -3.08 -14.84
CA ILE A 94 21.67 -3.36 -13.48
C ILE A 94 22.54 -2.20 -12.97
N GLU A 95 23.39 -1.63 -13.81
CA GLU A 95 24.22 -0.47 -13.45
C GLU A 95 23.37 0.78 -13.16
N ASN A 96 22.30 0.99 -13.93
CA ASN A 96 21.36 2.08 -13.69
C ASN A 96 20.61 1.91 -12.35
N TYR A 97 20.13 0.70 -12.06
CA TYR A 97 19.49 0.40 -10.78
C TYR A 97 20.44 0.58 -9.60
N LYS A 98 21.70 0.16 -9.72
CA LYS A 98 22.74 0.41 -8.68
C LYS A 98 22.94 1.90 -8.42
N LYS A 99 23.03 2.72 -9.46
CA LYS A 99 23.14 4.18 -9.33
C LYS A 99 21.91 4.78 -8.64
N ARG A 100 20.70 4.31 -8.98
CA ARG A 100 19.47 4.76 -8.35
C ARG A 100 19.42 4.38 -6.86
N ILE A 101 19.78 3.14 -6.53
CA ILE A 101 19.86 2.67 -5.14
C ILE A 101 20.85 3.52 -4.34
N GLN A 102 22.04 3.80 -4.87
CA GLN A 102 23.02 4.67 -4.22
C GLN A 102 22.48 6.10 -4.03
N SER A 103 21.79 6.65 -5.04
CA SER A 103 21.16 7.97 -4.93
C SER A 103 20.11 8.00 -3.83
N LEU A 104 19.25 6.97 -3.77
CA LEU A 104 18.21 6.86 -2.75
C LEU A 104 18.81 6.70 -1.34
N GLN A 105 19.88 5.91 -1.20
CA GLN A 105 20.59 5.76 0.07
C GLN A 105 21.19 7.09 0.57
N ARG A 106 21.75 7.90 -0.34
CA ARG A 106 22.23 9.25 -0.01
C ARG A 106 21.08 10.14 0.45
N GLN A 107 19.98 10.16 -0.29
CA GLN A 107 18.80 10.94 0.09
C GLN A 107 18.21 10.53 1.43
N LEU A 108 18.15 9.22 1.74
CA LEU A 108 17.71 8.74 3.04
C LEU A 108 18.63 9.26 4.16
N LYS A 109 19.94 9.13 3.98
CA LYS A 109 20.92 9.63 4.97
C LYS A 109 20.83 11.14 5.19
N ASP A 110 20.59 11.91 4.13
CA ASP A 110 20.43 13.36 4.23
C ASP A 110 19.11 13.74 4.91
N LYS A 111 18.03 12.99 4.65
CA LYS A 111 16.75 13.15 5.38
C LYS A 111 16.89 12.79 6.85
N ASP A 112 17.61 11.73 7.19
CA ASP A 112 17.87 11.34 8.59
C ASP A 112 18.63 12.44 9.34
N ARG A 113 19.64 13.05 8.69
CA ARG A 113 20.36 14.21 9.21
C ARG A 113 19.42 15.40 9.43
N LEU A 114 18.56 15.71 8.47
CA LEU A 114 17.59 16.79 8.58
C LEU A 114 16.60 16.55 9.73
N ILE A 115 16.09 15.32 9.87
CA ILE A 115 15.22 14.93 10.98
C ILE A 115 15.92 15.17 12.31
N GLN A 116 17.20 14.79 12.42
CA GLN A 116 17.96 15.02 13.65
C GLN A 116 18.16 16.51 13.93
N GLN A 117 18.50 17.31 12.91
CA GLN A 117 18.62 18.76 13.04
C GLN A 117 17.31 19.41 13.49
N LEU A 118 16.17 19.00 12.94
CA LEU A 118 14.86 19.51 13.34
C LEU A 118 14.50 19.11 14.78
N LYS A 119 14.82 17.89 15.20
CA LYS A 119 14.64 17.46 16.60
C LYS A 119 15.47 18.32 17.55
N ASP A 120 16.73 18.58 17.20
CA ASP A 120 17.61 19.43 18.01
C ASP A 120 17.07 20.88 18.08
N GLN A 121 16.56 21.41 16.96
CA GLN A 121 15.92 22.73 16.94
C GLN A 121 14.66 22.80 17.81
N LEU A 122 13.81 21.77 17.77
CA LEU A 122 12.61 21.70 18.62
C LEU A 122 12.99 21.65 20.11
N ALA A 123 14.02 20.89 20.48
CA ALA A 123 14.53 20.85 21.85
C ALA A 123 15.10 22.20 22.31
N GLN A 124 15.79 22.93 21.41
CA GLN A 124 16.26 24.29 21.72
C GLN A 124 15.11 25.29 21.89
N GLN A 125 14.06 25.17 21.06
CA GLN A 125 12.88 26.01 21.18
C GLN A 125 12.10 25.75 22.46
N SER A 126 11.94 24.49 22.88
CA SER A 126 11.26 24.16 24.13
C SER A 126 11.99 24.74 25.35
N LEU A 127 13.33 24.62 25.40
CA LEU A 127 14.16 25.26 26.44
C LEU A 127 14.01 26.79 26.45
N LYS A 128 13.96 27.43 25.27
CA LYS A 128 13.75 28.88 25.16
C LYS A 128 12.37 29.29 25.68
N ILE A 129 11.34 28.51 25.38
CA ILE A 129 9.97 28.75 25.88
C ILE A 129 9.95 28.64 27.41
N GLU A 130 10.60 27.62 27.99
CA GLU A 130 10.70 27.47 29.44
C GLU A 130 11.42 28.67 30.10
N GLN A 131 12.54 29.11 29.52
CA GLN A 131 13.26 30.30 30.00
C GLN A 131 12.43 31.59 29.91
N LEU A 132 11.60 31.74 28.87
CA LEU A 132 10.70 32.88 28.71
C LEU A 132 9.54 32.84 29.72
N GLN A 133 9.04 31.65 30.05
CA GLN A 133 8.02 31.45 31.09
C GLN A 133 8.58 31.77 32.47
N GLN A 134 9.80 31.32 32.79
CA GLN A 134 10.47 31.64 34.05
C GLN A 134 10.75 33.14 34.19
N LYS A 135 11.08 33.84 33.09
CA LYS A 135 11.25 35.32 33.09
C LYS A 135 9.94 36.10 33.28
N LYS A 136 8.77 35.52 32.97
CA LYS A 136 7.46 36.15 33.22
C LYS A 136 6.89 35.88 34.63
N GLY A 137 7.55 35.06 35.45
CA GLY A 137 7.07 34.60 36.77
C GLY A 137 7.30 35.52 37.98
N LYS A 138 7.54 36.83 37.81
CA LYS A 138 7.66 37.80 38.94
C LYS A 138 6.76 39.03 38.81
N GLY A 139 5.54 38.85 38.31
CA GLY A 139 4.50 39.87 38.32
C GLY A 139 3.20 39.26 38.85
N GLN A 140 2.95 39.46 40.14
CA GLN A 140 1.76 38.97 40.83
C GLN A 140 0.52 39.73 40.38
N LEU A 141 -0.37 39.07 39.63
CA LEU A 141 -1.78 39.43 39.53
C LEU A 141 -2.64 38.16 39.50
N TYR A 142 -3.50 38.07 40.50
CA TYR A 142 -4.56 37.08 40.64
C TYR A 142 -5.55 37.18 39.48
N VAL A 143 -5.76 36.08 38.76
CA VAL A 143 -6.95 35.84 37.94
C VAL A 143 -7.44 34.41 38.21
N PRO A 144 -8.75 34.21 38.41
CA PRO A 144 -9.29 32.91 38.77
C PRO A 144 -9.10 31.91 37.63
N SER A 145 -8.65 30.72 38.01
CA SER A 145 -8.35 29.60 37.13
C SER A 145 -9.58 29.14 36.34
N VAL A 146 -9.57 29.37 35.03
CA VAL A 146 -10.22 28.44 34.10
C VAL A 146 -9.18 27.41 33.68
N SER A 147 -9.39 26.19 34.12
CA SER A 147 -8.54 25.02 33.89
C SER A 147 -8.37 24.75 32.39
N SER A 148 -7.27 25.20 31.81
CA SER A 148 -6.72 24.70 30.54
C SER A 148 -5.65 23.64 30.85
N SER A 149 -6.08 22.53 31.45
CA SER A 149 -5.21 21.39 31.80
C SER A 149 -5.58 20.11 31.04
N ALA A 150 -6.61 20.15 30.17
CA ALA A 150 -7.05 18.98 29.41
C ALA A 150 -6.35 18.86 28.04
N ALA A 151 -5.93 19.98 27.42
CA ALA A 151 -5.37 19.96 26.08
C ALA A 151 -3.91 19.45 26.02
N ALA A 152 -3.11 19.67 27.08
CA ALA A 152 -1.72 19.23 27.13
C ALA A 152 -1.54 17.76 27.55
N ALA A 153 -2.54 17.17 28.21
CA ALA A 153 -2.51 15.76 28.62
C ALA A 153 -2.92 14.80 27.49
N GLY A 154 -3.73 15.27 26.52
CA GLY A 154 -4.19 14.47 25.38
C GLY A 154 -3.26 14.49 24.16
N SER A 155 -2.46 15.54 23.95
CA SER A 155 -1.57 15.62 22.78
C SER A 155 -0.44 14.57 22.89
N GLY A 156 0.24 14.48 24.03
CA GLY A 156 1.35 13.54 24.21
C GLY A 156 0.98 12.07 23.99
N ASP A 157 -0.25 11.69 24.35
CA ASP A 157 -0.80 10.35 24.07
C ASP A 157 -1.12 10.15 22.57
N TYR A 158 -1.64 11.18 21.91
CA TYR A 158 -1.89 11.18 20.47
C TYR A 158 -0.60 10.99 19.67
N GLU A 159 0.44 11.78 19.96
CA GLU A 159 1.72 11.65 19.26
C GLU A 159 2.38 10.29 19.52
N ALA A 160 2.34 9.79 20.76
CA ALA A 160 2.89 8.47 21.09
C ALA A 160 2.16 7.34 20.33
N THR A 161 0.83 7.37 20.34
CA THR A 161 -0.01 6.41 19.62
C THR A 161 0.20 6.52 18.10
N TYR A 162 0.40 7.72 17.56
CA TYR A 162 0.76 7.93 16.16
C TYR A 162 2.11 7.28 15.81
N GLN A 163 3.14 7.45 16.65
CA GLN A 163 4.43 6.80 16.42
C GLN A 163 4.32 5.27 16.52
N GLN A 164 3.53 4.75 17.45
CA GLN A 164 3.26 3.31 17.54
C GLN A 164 2.56 2.78 16.27
N ALA A 165 1.55 3.49 15.77
CA ALA A 165 0.84 3.13 14.54
C ALA A 165 1.77 3.12 13.33
N ARG A 166 2.66 4.11 13.23
CA ARG A 166 3.71 4.20 12.21
C ARG A 166 4.68 3.03 12.28
N GLN A 167 5.14 2.67 13.47
CA GLN A 167 6.03 1.51 13.68
C GLN A 167 5.36 0.20 13.29
N ALA A 168 4.07 0.02 13.64
CA ALA A 168 3.30 -1.15 13.22
C ALA A 168 3.20 -1.23 11.69
N PHE A 169 2.93 -0.10 11.02
CA PHE A 169 2.88 -0.03 9.56
C PHE A 169 4.24 -0.40 8.93
N GLU A 170 5.34 0.12 9.47
CA GLU A 170 6.71 -0.18 9.03
C GLU A 170 7.07 -1.66 9.25
N ALA A 171 6.58 -2.26 10.33
CA ALA A 171 6.68 -3.69 10.61
C ALA A 171 5.75 -4.56 9.72
N ARG A 172 4.99 -3.93 8.81
CA ARG A 172 3.98 -4.57 7.95
C ARG A 172 2.79 -5.17 8.70
N ASP A 173 2.64 -4.83 9.97
CA ASP A 173 1.43 -5.12 10.74
C ASP A 173 0.37 -4.05 10.44
N TYR A 174 -0.18 -4.13 9.23
CA TYR A 174 -1.13 -3.15 8.72
C TYR A 174 -2.46 -3.16 9.48
N GLN A 175 -2.85 -4.30 10.07
CA GLN A 175 -4.10 -4.40 10.82
C GLN A 175 -3.98 -3.68 12.16
N SER A 176 -2.87 -3.86 12.89
CA SER A 176 -2.61 -3.12 14.12
C SER A 176 -2.44 -1.62 13.84
N ALA A 177 -1.69 -1.27 12.79
CA ALA A 177 -1.52 0.11 12.38
C ALA A 177 -2.87 0.80 12.08
N LEU A 178 -3.73 0.14 11.30
CA LEU A 178 -5.07 0.60 10.97
C LEU A 178 -5.89 0.88 12.23
N SER A 179 -5.92 -0.06 13.18
CA SER A 179 -6.65 0.10 14.45
C SER A 179 -6.15 1.29 15.27
N LEU A 180 -4.83 1.50 15.31
CA LEU A 180 -4.23 2.61 16.05
C LEU A 180 -4.55 3.96 15.39
N PHE A 181 -4.44 4.08 14.05
CA PHE A 181 -4.81 5.31 13.35
C PHE A 181 -6.32 5.64 13.48
N GLN A 182 -7.19 4.63 13.44
CA GLN A 182 -8.62 4.82 13.68
C GLN A 182 -8.92 5.30 15.11
N THR A 183 -8.16 4.79 16.08
CA THR A 183 -8.25 5.23 17.48
C THR A 183 -7.89 6.71 17.61
N LEU A 184 -6.81 7.16 16.95
CA LEU A 184 -6.40 8.56 16.93
C LEU A 184 -7.50 9.49 16.40
N LEU A 185 -8.12 9.14 15.26
CA LEU A 185 -9.21 9.96 14.70
C LEU A 185 -10.44 9.98 15.61
N SER A 186 -10.73 8.87 16.29
CA SER A 186 -11.84 8.78 17.25
C SER A 186 -11.58 9.60 18.51
N GLN A 187 -10.33 9.67 18.96
CA GLN A 187 -9.92 10.47 20.12
C GLN A 187 -9.95 11.97 19.81
N ASN A 188 -9.37 12.39 18.68
CA ASN A 188 -9.34 13.79 18.28
C ASN A 188 -9.18 13.95 16.75
N ALA A 189 -10.30 14.10 16.05
CA ALA A 189 -10.33 14.32 14.60
C ALA A 189 -9.81 15.70 14.17
N ASN A 190 -9.64 16.66 15.08
CA ASN A 190 -9.14 18.01 14.78
C ASN A 190 -7.66 18.17 15.15
N HIS A 191 -6.97 17.10 15.53
CA HIS A 191 -5.57 17.13 15.89
C HIS A 191 -4.68 17.54 14.70
N PRO A 192 -3.55 18.25 14.90
CA PRO A 192 -2.63 18.61 13.81
C PRO A 192 -2.08 17.43 12.97
N LEU A 193 -2.19 16.20 13.48
CA LEU A 193 -1.80 14.96 12.78
C LEU A 193 -3.01 14.14 12.28
N ALA A 194 -4.24 14.64 12.42
CA ALA A 194 -5.43 13.87 12.07
C ALA A 194 -5.52 13.61 10.56
N ASP A 195 -5.16 14.60 9.73
CA ASP A 195 -5.09 14.42 8.27
C ASP A 195 -4.05 13.36 7.87
N ASN A 196 -2.92 13.35 8.57
CA ASN A 196 -1.86 12.36 8.42
C ASN A 196 -2.34 10.97 8.86
N ALA A 197 -3.05 10.85 9.97
CA ALA A 197 -3.65 9.60 10.42
C ALA A 197 -4.67 9.06 9.41
N GLN A 198 -5.54 9.92 8.87
CA GLN A 198 -6.50 9.54 7.82
C GLN A 198 -5.79 9.04 6.56
N TYR A 199 -4.70 9.71 6.14
CA TYR A 199 -3.87 9.24 5.03
C TYR A 199 -3.29 7.84 5.30
N TRP A 200 -2.76 7.60 6.51
CA TRP A 200 -2.18 6.31 6.86
C TRP A 200 -3.22 5.18 6.96
N ILE A 201 -4.48 5.48 7.29
CA ILE A 201 -5.59 4.50 7.18
C ILE A 201 -5.73 4.03 5.73
N GLY A 202 -5.73 4.98 4.78
CA GLY A 202 -5.74 4.65 3.35
C GLY A 202 -4.53 3.80 2.93
N GLU A 203 -3.33 4.14 3.42
CA GLU A 203 -2.11 3.35 3.18
C GLU A 203 -2.21 1.92 3.73
N CYS A 204 -2.82 1.74 4.91
CA CYS A 204 -3.03 0.42 5.50
C CYS A 204 -3.95 -0.43 4.60
N HIS A 205 -5.10 0.11 4.21
CA HIS A 205 -6.02 -0.59 3.30
C HIS A 205 -5.38 -0.87 1.94
N TYR A 206 -4.60 0.06 1.39
CA TYR A 206 -3.86 -0.15 0.14
C TYR A 206 -2.85 -1.30 0.28
N ALA A 207 -2.09 -1.34 1.38
CA ALA A 207 -1.12 -2.40 1.65
C ALA A 207 -1.78 -3.78 1.86
N LEU A 208 -2.98 -3.79 2.45
CA LEU A 208 -3.84 -4.96 2.58
C LEU A 208 -4.54 -5.36 1.27
N ARG A 209 -4.29 -4.65 0.16
CA ARG A 209 -4.93 -4.83 -1.16
C ARG A 209 -6.45 -4.60 -1.14
N GLN A 210 -6.95 -3.90 -0.14
CA GLN A 210 -8.34 -3.51 0.01
C GLN A 210 -8.56 -2.17 -0.70
N TYR A 211 -8.41 -2.17 -2.04
CA TYR A 211 -8.34 -0.94 -2.81
C TYR A 211 -9.62 -0.09 -2.76
N ASP A 212 -10.79 -0.72 -2.65
CA ASP A 212 -12.06 -0.01 -2.45
C ASP A 212 -12.09 0.78 -1.14
N ALA A 213 -11.70 0.15 -0.04
CA ALA A 213 -11.61 0.82 1.26
C ALA A 213 -10.55 1.93 1.23
N ALA A 214 -9.39 1.65 0.62
CA ALA A 214 -8.31 2.62 0.45
C ALA A 214 -8.77 3.87 -0.31
N ILE A 215 -9.55 3.72 -1.39
CA ILE A 215 -10.12 4.84 -2.15
C ILE A 215 -10.96 5.73 -1.23
N LEU A 216 -11.89 5.13 -0.48
CA LEU A 216 -12.75 5.88 0.44
C LEU A 216 -11.93 6.63 1.51
N ASP A 217 -10.85 6.02 2.01
CA ASP A 217 -10.03 6.64 3.04
C ASP A 217 -9.08 7.71 2.53
N PHE A 218 -8.55 7.57 1.31
CA PHE A 218 -7.80 8.66 0.68
C PHE A 218 -8.71 9.84 0.34
N GLN A 219 -9.95 9.60 -0.12
CA GLN A 219 -10.92 10.66 -0.36
C GLN A 219 -11.25 11.47 0.91
N LYS A 220 -11.29 10.83 2.08
CA LYS A 220 -11.52 11.54 3.36
C LYS A 220 -10.42 12.54 3.69
N VAL A 221 -9.20 12.40 3.16
CA VAL A 221 -8.10 13.35 3.39
C VAL A 221 -8.48 14.75 2.87
N PHE A 222 -9.27 14.85 1.80
CA PHE A 222 -9.71 16.15 1.25
C PHE A 222 -10.73 16.89 2.11
N THR A 223 -11.28 16.23 3.15
CA THR A 223 -12.16 16.90 4.12
C THR A 223 -11.38 17.74 5.13
N PHE A 224 -10.06 17.53 5.23
CA PHE A 224 -9.16 18.31 6.09
C PHE A 224 -8.69 19.56 5.33
N PRO A 225 -8.97 20.78 5.85
CA PRO A 225 -8.59 22.01 5.17
C PRO A 225 -7.06 22.15 5.11
N ASN A 226 -6.53 22.45 3.91
CA ASN A 226 -5.10 22.64 3.68
C ASN A 226 -4.20 21.47 4.10
N SER A 227 -4.69 20.22 3.98
CA SER A 227 -3.89 19.05 4.36
C SER A 227 -2.61 18.95 3.52
N ASN A 228 -1.48 18.74 4.20
CA ASN A 228 -0.20 18.46 3.54
C ASN A 228 -0.13 17.06 2.90
N LYS A 229 -1.17 16.23 3.08
CA LYS A 229 -1.34 14.91 2.47
C LYS A 229 -2.28 14.90 1.29
N ALA A 230 -2.90 16.03 0.94
CA ALA A 230 -3.82 16.06 -0.19
C ALA A 230 -3.14 15.63 -1.53
N PRO A 231 -1.92 16.10 -1.88
CA PRO A 231 -1.25 15.62 -3.10
C PRO A 231 -0.90 14.12 -3.04
N ASP A 232 -0.45 13.64 -1.88
CA ASP A 232 -0.13 12.22 -1.65
C ASP A 232 -1.38 11.33 -1.78
N ALA A 233 -2.51 11.75 -1.21
CA ALA A 233 -3.78 11.05 -1.28
C ALA A 233 -4.31 11.00 -2.72
N GLN A 234 -4.24 12.12 -3.45
CA GLN A 234 -4.64 12.20 -4.84
C GLN A 234 -3.82 11.25 -5.72
N PHE A 235 -2.50 11.21 -5.52
CA PHE A 235 -1.64 10.23 -6.21
C PHE A 235 -1.99 8.79 -5.84
N LYS A 236 -2.31 8.53 -4.57
CA LYS A 236 -2.72 7.19 -4.13
C LYS A 236 -4.03 6.73 -4.74
N LEU A 237 -4.98 7.64 -4.99
CA LEU A 237 -6.19 7.31 -5.73
C LEU A 237 -5.88 6.82 -7.15
N VAL A 238 -4.95 7.47 -7.87
CA VAL A 238 -4.47 6.98 -9.17
C VAL A 238 -3.98 5.53 -9.05
N LEU A 239 -3.14 5.25 -8.04
CA LEU A 239 -2.59 3.91 -7.83
C LEU A 239 -3.66 2.89 -7.46
N CYS A 240 -4.64 3.24 -6.63
CA CYS A 240 -5.74 2.35 -6.27
C CYS A 240 -6.55 1.95 -7.50
N TYR A 241 -6.94 2.90 -8.35
CA TYR A 241 -7.72 2.61 -9.54
C TYR A 241 -6.93 1.78 -10.56
N LEU A 242 -5.62 2.04 -10.73
CA LEU A 242 -4.75 1.19 -11.52
C LEU A 242 -4.68 -0.25 -10.98
N LYS A 243 -4.59 -0.42 -9.65
CA LYS A 243 -4.58 -1.76 -9.04
C LYS A 243 -5.91 -2.48 -9.16
N LYS A 244 -7.01 -1.76 -9.38
CA LYS A 244 -8.31 -2.32 -9.72
C LYS A 244 -8.51 -2.62 -11.21
N GLY A 245 -7.60 -2.17 -12.07
CA GLY A 245 -7.77 -2.23 -13.53
C GLY A 245 -8.72 -1.17 -14.10
N ASP A 246 -9.14 -0.19 -13.29
CA ASP A 246 -10.02 0.89 -13.73
C ASP A 246 -9.18 2.05 -14.28
N MET A 247 -8.78 1.90 -15.55
CA MET A 247 -7.89 2.86 -16.21
C MET A 247 -8.57 4.21 -16.47
N GLU A 248 -9.89 4.22 -16.67
CA GLU A 248 -10.65 5.46 -16.85
C GLU A 248 -10.58 6.30 -15.59
N LYS A 249 -10.92 5.71 -14.43
CA LYS A 249 -10.83 6.42 -13.14
C LYS A 249 -9.41 6.80 -12.78
N ALA A 250 -8.43 5.95 -13.07
CA ALA A 250 -7.02 6.29 -12.84
C ALA A 250 -6.61 7.57 -13.60
N ARG A 251 -7.04 7.72 -14.85
CA ARG A 251 -6.79 8.93 -15.66
C ARG A 251 -7.54 10.14 -15.10
N GLU A 252 -8.79 10.00 -14.68
CA GLU A 252 -9.52 11.11 -14.04
C GLU A 252 -8.79 11.63 -12.79
N GLU A 253 -8.34 10.73 -11.90
CA GLU A 253 -7.63 11.12 -10.69
C GLU A 253 -6.24 11.71 -10.99
N TYR A 254 -5.61 11.27 -12.07
CA TYR A 254 -4.34 11.85 -12.52
C TYR A 254 -4.54 13.27 -13.07
N GLU A 255 -5.62 13.52 -13.81
CA GLU A 255 -5.93 14.87 -14.27
C GLU A 255 -6.23 15.83 -13.11
N ARG A 256 -6.92 15.34 -12.07
CA ARG A 256 -7.06 16.07 -10.80
C ARG A 256 -5.70 16.35 -10.15
N LEU A 257 -4.81 15.35 -10.06
CA LEU A 257 -3.45 15.52 -9.52
C LEU A 257 -2.68 16.62 -10.26
N ARG A 258 -2.73 16.61 -11.60
CA ARG A 258 -2.04 17.57 -12.46
C ARG A 258 -2.61 18.98 -12.36
N THR A 259 -3.92 19.09 -12.18
CA THR A 259 -4.63 20.38 -12.16
C THR A 259 -4.56 21.05 -10.79
N ASP A 260 -4.84 20.29 -9.73
CA ASP A 260 -4.96 20.82 -8.37
C ASP A 260 -3.61 20.88 -7.65
N TYR A 261 -2.65 20.03 -8.05
CA TYR A 261 -1.32 19.94 -7.44
C TYR A 261 -0.19 19.91 -8.50
N PRO A 262 -0.10 20.92 -9.40
CA PRO A 262 0.83 20.92 -10.53
C PRO A 262 2.31 20.83 -10.12
N ASP A 263 2.68 21.38 -8.96
CA ASP A 263 4.06 21.36 -8.44
C ASP A 263 4.39 20.10 -7.64
N SER A 264 3.44 19.16 -7.54
CA SER A 264 3.64 17.91 -6.80
C SER A 264 4.65 17.00 -7.51
N PRO A 265 5.61 16.40 -6.78
CA PRO A 265 6.55 15.43 -7.35
C PRO A 265 5.86 14.16 -7.87
N TYR A 266 4.57 14.00 -7.58
CA TYR A 266 3.77 12.86 -8.04
C TYR A 266 3.23 13.02 -9.46
N VAL A 267 3.21 14.23 -10.04
CA VAL A 267 2.72 14.45 -11.42
C VAL A 267 3.59 13.69 -12.43
N ASP A 268 4.90 13.91 -12.40
CA ASP A 268 5.84 13.22 -13.28
C ASP A 268 5.80 11.70 -13.08
N ARG A 269 5.70 11.27 -11.81
CA ARG A 269 5.63 9.86 -11.47
C ARG A 269 4.36 9.19 -11.99
N ALA A 270 3.21 9.84 -11.84
CA ALA A 270 1.95 9.32 -12.35
C ALA A 270 1.93 9.28 -13.88
N THR A 271 2.52 10.29 -14.53
CA THR A 271 2.72 10.32 -15.98
C THR A 271 3.51 9.10 -16.46
N GLU A 272 4.65 8.83 -15.81
CA GLU A 272 5.49 7.68 -16.15
C GLU A 272 4.73 6.37 -15.97
N ILE A 273 3.99 6.21 -14.87
CA ILE A 273 3.21 5.00 -14.61
C ILE A 273 2.14 4.79 -15.68
N LEU A 274 1.33 5.83 -15.98
CA LEU A 274 0.22 5.74 -16.93
C LEU A 274 0.68 5.54 -18.37
N SER A 275 1.92 5.92 -18.72
CA SER A 275 2.47 5.68 -20.06
C SER A 275 2.75 4.20 -20.36
N ARG A 276 2.77 3.35 -19.33
CA ARG A 276 3.08 1.92 -19.43
C ARG A 276 1.84 1.03 -19.54
N TYR A 277 0.64 1.62 -19.45
CA TYR A 277 -0.67 0.96 -19.55
C TYR A 277 -1.38 1.41 -20.83
#